data_AF-A0A0E3ZMK8-F1
#
_entry.id   AF-A0A0E3ZMK8-F1
#
_cell.length_a   1.000
_cell.length_b   1.000
_cell.length_c   1.000
_cell.angle_alpha   90.00
_cell.angle_beta   90.00
_cell.angle_gamma   90.00
#
_symmetry.space_group_name_H-M   'P 1'
#
loop_
_entity.id
_entity.type
_entity.pdbx_description
1 polymer ?
#
loop_
_entity_poly.entity_id
_entity_poly.type
_entity_poly.pdbx_seq_one_letter_code
_entity_poly.pdbx_strand_id
1 'polypeptide(L)'
;MFHDLDKALVGQDLIQDLPYRDLCTDCGVSRTSAPKRCATACQFIQPDYPKYELSVHGRERKLENSDEVFFGAYLHMFRARLINPLPGAQWTGIISRLCEVLLEKGEVDAVITMRSDPDDRWKPSPMIVTKAEDMAECRGMKMGYAPIIQYLEQARELGYKKVAMVGIPCQVYAARALEKELGFEKLLIIGSPCSDNTTTENFHQFLGLLSPNPEDITYLEFRADYHVELRFKNGEVQEIPFLKLPLSTLPADFFPTTCKTCVDYVNSLSDITVGYMAGTGEQWIIIRNPKGQELVNLLSKELSLEPVSSAGNRLGPVKGFMKNVELAAGGLPLQRMPNFMRSIFAWVMPRFGPRGLEFAKARVEMKAIESVIHLRSIAPHKIKNMVPKATWVLLEKYEIRPSNDEIKGSREST
;
A
#
# COMPACT_ATOMS: atom_id res chain seq x y z
N MET A 1 25.83 37.02 -1.77
CA MET A 1 25.76 35.86 -2.69
C MET A 1 25.59 34.57 -1.90
N PHE A 2 24.67 34.54 -0.93
CA PHE A 2 24.21 33.33 -0.22
C PHE A 2 22.81 33.65 0.37
N HIS A 3 21.79 33.48 -0.45
CA HIS A 3 20.37 33.38 -0.07
C HIS A 3 19.82 32.21 -0.90
N ASP A 4 18.93 31.42 -0.31
CA ASP A 4 18.25 30.21 -0.85
C ASP A 4 18.85 28.82 -0.56
N LEU A 5 19.14 28.52 0.71
CA LEU A 5 19.20 27.12 1.21
C LEU A 5 18.11 26.78 2.25
N ASP A 6 17.30 27.74 2.71
CA ASP A 6 16.37 27.53 3.85
C ASP A 6 14.90 27.23 3.47
N LYS A 7 14.57 27.06 2.18
CA LYS A 7 13.21 26.63 1.77
C LYS A 7 13.09 25.16 1.40
N ALA A 8 14.19 24.39 1.47
CA ALA A 8 14.23 22.97 1.10
C ALA A 8 14.15 22.00 2.30
N LEU A 9 14.13 22.50 3.54
CA LEU A 9 14.22 21.69 4.77
C LEU A 9 13.07 21.89 5.76
N VAL A 10 11.90 22.37 5.29
CA VAL A 10 10.72 22.49 6.17
C VAL A 10 10.12 21.10 6.39
N GLY A 11 10.37 20.51 7.57
CA GLY A 11 9.70 19.26 8.00
C GLY A 11 10.42 18.43 9.06
N GLN A 12 11.71 18.67 9.34
CA GLN A 12 12.42 17.87 10.34
C GLN A 12 12.04 18.19 11.79
N ASP A 13 11.53 19.40 12.06
CA ASP A 13 11.20 19.78 13.42
C ASP A 13 9.75 19.41 13.77
N LEU A 14 9.63 18.44 14.68
CA LEU A 14 8.47 18.05 15.49
C LEU A 14 7.53 16.98 14.91
N ILE A 15 8.05 15.77 14.68
CA ILE A 15 7.21 14.57 14.92
C ILE A 15 6.97 14.50 16.44
N GLN A 16 5.95 15.20 16.93
CA GLN A 16 5.57 15.19 18.34
C GLN A 16 5.23 13.76 18.78
N ASP A 17 5.77 13.26 19.89
CA ASP A 17 5.33 11.97 20.43
C ASP A 17 3.84 12.05 20.79
N LEU A 18 3.02 11.32 20.05
CA LEU A 18 1.59 11.22 20.30
C LEU A 18 1.29 10.01 21.18
N PRO A 19 0.24 10.08 22.02
CA PRO A 19 -0.23 8.93 22.76
C PRO A 19 -0.51 7.75 21.82
N TYR A 20 -0.05 6.57 22.22
CA TYR A 20 -0.29 5.34 21.49
C TYR A 20 -1.79 5.07 21.31
N ARG A 21 -2.16 4.52 20.15
CA ARG A 21 -3.53 4.14 19.79
C ARG A 21 -3.50 2.81 19.06
N ASP A 22 -4.29 1.84 19.52
CA ASP A 22 -4.28 0.45 19.00
C ASP A 22 -4.55 0.33 17.50
N LEU A 23 -5.36 1.24 16.94
CA LEU A 23 -5.77 1.25 15.54
C LEU A 23 -5.22 2.46 14.78
N CYS A 24 -3.93 2.76 14.93
CA CYS A 24 -3.27 3.87 14.27
C CYS A 24 -2.02 3.42 13.49
N THR A 25 -1.97 3.75 12.20
CA THR A 25 -0.78 3.61 11.34
C THR A 25 0.03 4.91 11.24
N ASP A 26 -0.25 5.86 12.13
CA ASP A 26 0.26 7.24 12.09
C ASP A 26 0.27 7.84 10.67
N CYS A 27 -0.90 7.89 10.01
CA CYS A 27 -1.00 8.49 8.68
C CYS A 27 -0.78 10.01 8.68
N GLY A 28 -0.72 10.65 9.86
CA GLY A 28 -0.46 12.08 10.04
C GLY A 28 -1.69 12.92 10.40
N VAL A 29 -2.92 12.39 10.27
CA VAL A 29 -4.15 13.14 10.66
C VAL A 29 -4.11 13.60 12.11
N SER A 30 -3.63 12.75 13.03
CA SER A 30 -3.53 13.07 14.45
C SER A 30 -2.48 14.15 14.78
N ARG A 31 -1.65 14.54 13.80
CA ARG A 31 -0.59 15.55 13.92
C ARG A 31 -0.95 16.86 13.23
N THR A 32 -2.13 16.90 12.58
CA THR A 32 -2.68 18.12 11.98
C THR A 32 -3.12 19.12 13.06
N SER A 33 -3.43 20.33 12.61
CA SER A 33 -4.08 21.37 13.42
C SER A 33 -5.37 20.93 14.11
N ALA A 34 -6.05 19.89 13.60
CA ALA A 34 -7.27 19.33 14.21
C ALA A 34 -7.20 17.78 14.34
N PRO A 35 -6.51 17.24 15.35
CA PRO A 35 -6.33 15.79 15.54
C PRO A 35 -7.63 14.98 15.67
N LYS A 36 -8.73 15.63 16.06
CA LYS A 36 -10.07 15.01 16.18
C LYS A 36 -10.65 14.57 14.83
N ARG A 37 -10.12 15.06 13.70
CA ARG A 37 -10.49 14.60 12.36
C ARG A 37 -10.24 13.10 12.14
N CYS A 38 -9.41 12.45 12.97
CA CYS A 38 -9.30 10.99 12.97
C CYS A 38 -10.68 10.30 13.06
N ALA A 39 -11.65 10.86 13.80
CA ALA A 39 -12.98 10.29 13.97
C ALA A 39 -13.77 10.16 12.64
N THR A 40 -13.48 11.00 11.65
CA THR A 40 -14.19 11.04 10.36
C THR A 40 -13.30 10.66 9.16
N ALA A 41 -11.98 10.74 9.30
CA ALA A 41 -11.01 10.50 8.23
C ALA A 41 -10.20 9.20 8.38
N CYS A 42 -10.36 8.45 9.48
CA CYS A 42 -9.62 7.20 9.69
C CYS A 42 -10.36 6.00 9.07
N GLN A 43 -9.70 5.28 8.16
CA GLN A 43 -10.24 4.04 7.60
C GLN A 43 -10.39 2.89 8.62
N PHE A 44 -9.74 2.98 9.79
CA PHE A 44 -9.82 1.95 10.83
C PHE A 44 -10.89 2.26 11.89
N ILE A 45 -11.74 3.26 11.65
CA ILE A 45 -12.87 3.60 12.52
C ILE A 45 -14.19 3.26 11.82
N GLN A 46 -14.47 3.91 10.68
CA GLN A 46 -15.69 3.70 9.93
C GLN A 46 -15.49 4.11 8.46
N PRO A 47 -14.80 3.28 7.66
CA PRO A 47 -14.53 3.60 6.26
C PRO A 47 -15.81 3.66 5.41
N ASP A 48 -15.86 4.59 4.48
CA ASP A 48 -16.95 4.79 3.51
C ASP A 48 -16.39 4.86 2.09
N TYR A 49 -15.86 3.71 1.63
CA TYR A 49 -15.33 3.58 0.27
C TYR A 49 -16.33 3.98 -0.82
N PRO A 50 -17.62 3.55 -0.80
CA PRO A 50 -18.60 3.95 -1.81
C PRO A 50 -18.72 5.47 -1.98
N LYS A 51 -18.83 6.21 -0.87
CA LYS A 51 -18.88 7.69 -0.90
C LYS A 51 -17.64 8.28 -1.56
N TYR A 52 -16.45 7.81 -1.19
CA TYR A 52 -15.21 8.37 -1.73
C TYR A 52 -14.95 7.94 -3.16
N GLU A 53 -15.30 6.71 -3.56
CA GLU A 53 -15.26 6.27 -4.96
C GLU A 53 -16.17 7.13 -5.83
N LEU A 54 -17.40 7.39 -5.39
CA LEU A 54 -18.32 8.29 -6.10
C LEU A 54 -17.71 9.68 -6.25
N SER A 55 -17.14 10.24 -5.18
CA SER A 55 -16.57 11.59 -5.22
C SER A 55 -15.29 11.72 -6.05
N VAL A 56 -14.46 10.68 -6.11
CA VAL A 56 -13.12 10.71 -6.73
C VAL A 56 -13.13 10.14 -8.14
N HIS A 57 -13.94 9.12 -8.40
CA HIS A 57 -14.01 8.42 -9.68
C HIS A 57 -15.31 8.69 -10.43
N GLY A 58 -16.28 9.39 -9.82
CA GLY A 58 -17.58 9.69 -10.39
C GLY A 58 -18.58 8.53 -10.32
N ARG A 59 -18.18 7.38 -9.75
CA ARG A 59 -19.01 6.20 -9.60
C ARG A 59 -18.47 5.27 -8.52
N GLU A 60 -19.35 4.46 -7.95
CA GLU A 60 -18.96 3.32 -7.11
C GLU A 60 -18.41 2.16 -7.97
N ARG A 61 -17.68 1.27 -7.31
CA ARG A 61 -17.27 -0.02 -7.90
C ARG A 61 -18.47 -0.94 -8.16
N LYS A 62 -18.39 -1.74 -9.22
CA LYS A 62 -19.34 -2.82 -9.51
C LYS A 62 -19.00 -4.06 -8.68
N LEU A 63 -19.97 -4.55 -7.91
CA LEU A 63 -19.77 -5.72 -7.04
C LEU A 63 -20.06 -7.05 -7.73
N GLU A 64 -20.92 -7.05 -8.75
CA GLU A 64 -21.35 -8.25 -9.46
C GLU A 64 -20.71 -8.34 -10.83
N ASN A 65 -20.30 -9.55 -11.22
CA ASN A 65 -19.76 -9.86 -12.55
C ASN A 65 -18.64 -8.92 -13.01
N SER A 66 -17.83 -8.42 -12.08
CA SER A 66 -16.79 -7.44 -12.34
C SER A 66 -15.56 -7.66 -11.47
N ASP A 67 -14.38 -7.41 -12.03
CA ASP A 67 -13.13 -7.42 -11.28
C ASP A 67 -12.97 -6.21 -10.34
N GLU A 68 -13.85 -5.22 -10.44
CA GLU A 68 -13.89 -4.05 -9.56
C GLU A 68 -14.16 -4.43 -8.09
N VAL A 69 -14.78 -5.59 -7.82
CA VAL A 69 -14.90 -6.12 -6.46
C VAL A 69 -13.53 -6.33 -5.80
N PHE A 70 -12.50 -6.69 -6.58
CA PHE A 70 -11.12 -6.86 -6.13
C PHE A 70 -10.34 -5.54 -6.12
N PHE A 71 -10.54 -4.73 -7.17
CA PHE A 71 -9.60 -3.67 -7.51
C PHE A 71 -10.13 -2.24 -7.29
N GLY A 72 -11.38 -2.09 -6.87
CA GLY A 72 -12.09 -0.81 -6.80
C GLY A 72 -12.54 -0.33 -8.17
N ALA A 73 -13.12 0.88 -8.24
CA ALA A 73 -13.45 1.49 -9.53
C ALA A 73 -12.16 1.79 -10.34
N TYR A 74 -12.17 1.44 -11.62
CA TYR A 74 -11.07 1.75 -12.54
C TYR A 74 -11.54 1.93 -13.98
N LEU A 75 -10.64 2.46 -14.81
CA LEU A 75 -10.77 2.59 -16.27
C LEU A 75 -10.01 1.47 -16.97
N HIS A 76 -8.70 1.34 -16.68
CA HIS A 76 -7.81 0.38 -17.33
C HIS A 76 -6.77 -0.19 -16.37
N MET A 77 -6.25 -1.36 -16.72
CA MET A 77 -5.09 -1.98 -16.04
C MET A 77 -4.07 -2.43 -17.07
N PHE A 78 -2.80 -2.17 -16.76
CA PHE A 78 -1.68 -2.53 -17.64
C PHE A 78 -0.54 -3.16 -16.84
N ARG A 79 0.13 -4.12 -17.45
CA ARG A 79 1.52 -4.42 -17.12
C ARG A 79 2.34 -3.25 -17.65
N ALA A 80 3.25 -2.72 -16.84
CA ALA A 80 3.95 -1.49 -17.14
C ALA A 80 5.41 -1.52 -16.70
N ARG A 81 6.25 -0.83 -17.45
CA ARG A 81 7.63 -0.52 -17.06
C ARG A 81 8.09 0.79 -17.70
N LEU A 82 8.98 1.54 -17.04
CA LEU A 82 9.76 2.56 -17.73
C LEU A 82 10.73 1.87 -18.69
N ILE A 83 10.79 2.38 -19.92
CA ILE A 83 11.72 1.89 -20.96
C ILE A 83 13.17 2.04 -20.48
N ASN A 84 13.47 3.16 -19.81
CA ASN A 84 14.75 3.43 -19.16
C ASN A 84 14.54 3.50 -17.64
N PRO A 85 14.84 2.42 -16.89
CA PRO A 85 14.70 2.40 -15.44
C PRO A 85 15.54 3.48 -14.74
N LEU A 86 14.98 4.10 -13.69
CA LEU A 86 15.68 5.08 -12.87
C LEU A 86 16.58 4.39 -11.84
N PRO A 87 17.87 4.79 -11.72
CA PRO A 87 18.74 4.29 -10.67
C PRO A 87 18.17 4.55 -9.27
N GLY A 88 18.27 3.55 -8.39
CA GLY A 88 17.79 3.61 -7.01
C GLY A 88 16.28 3.44 -6.83
N ALA A 89 15.51 3.27 -7.92
CA ALA A 89 14.08 2.99 -7.81
C ALA A 89 13.78 1.57 -7.31
N GLN A 90 12.61 1.40 -6.68
CA GLN A 90 12.14 0.10 -6.19
C GLN A 90 11.84 -0.90 -7.33
N TRP A 91 11.45 -0.39 -8.48
CA TRP A 91 11.24 -1.18 -9.69
C TRP A 91 11.91 -0.41 -10.83
N THR A 92 11.15 0.02 -11.84
CA THR A 92 11.70 0.86 -12.91
C THR A 92 11.62 2.36 -12.61
N GLY A 93 10.79 2.78 -11.64
CA GLY A 93 10.75 4.18 -11.17
C GLY A 93 9.57 5.01 -11.68
N ILE A 94 8.48 4.37 -12.14
CA ILE A 94 7.28 5.04 -12.69
C ILE A 94 6.75 6.16 -11.77
N ILE A 95 6.59 5.91 -10.47
CA ILE A 95 6.09 6.90 -9.51
C ILE A 95 7.01 8.12 -9.45
N SER A 96 8.32 7.89 -9.26
CA SER A 96 9.31 8.98 -9.19
C SER A 96 9.34 9.78 -10.49
N ARG A 97 9.34 9.12 -11.65
CA ARG A 97 9.34 9.80 -12.95
C ARG A 97 8.06 10.62 -13.18
N LEU A 98 6.89 10.11 -12.77
CA LEU A 98 5.65 10.87 -12.83
C LEU A 98 5.76 12.17 -12.03
N CYS A 99 6.25 12.09 -10.79
CA CYS A 99 6.44 13.26 -9.94
C CYS A 99 7.48 14.25 -10.50
N GLU A 100 8.60 13.76 -11.04
CA GLU A 100 9.60 14.59 -11.74
C GLU A 100 8.94 15.37 -12.88
N VAL A 101 8.22 14.68 -13.77
CA VAL A 101 7.57 15.31 -14.93
C VAL A 101 6.47 16.30 -14.53
N LEU A 102 5.72 16.02 -13.47
CA LEU A 102 4.72 16.95 -12.94
C LEU A 102 5.35 18.26 -12.47
N LEU A 103 6.50 18.20 -11.80
CA LEU A 103 7.25 19.37 -11.36
C LEU A 103 7.93 20.09 -12.54
N GLU A 104 8.60 19.36 -13.44
CA GLU A 104 9.25 19.90 -14.65
C GLU A 104 8.27 20.70 -15.52
N LYS A 105 7.04 20.22 -15.64
CA LYS A 105 5.98 20.85 -16.46
C LYS A 105 5.17 21.91 -15.70
N GLY A 106 5.39 22.09 -14.40
CA GLY A 106 4.59 22.98 -13.57
C GLY A 106 3.11 22.55 -13.43
N GLU A 107 2.82 21.26 -13.64
CA GLU A 107 1.48 20.69 -13.44
C GLU A 107 1.06 20.71 -11.97
N VAL A 108 2.06 20.63 -11.08
CA VAL A 108 1.96 20.82 -9.63
C VAL A 108 3.09 21.74 -9.15
N ASP A 109 2.84 22.44 -8.05
CA ASP A 109 3.80 23.31 -7.38
C ASP A 109 4.67 22.53 -6.39
N ALA A 110 4.13 21.43 -5.87
CA ALA A 110 4.80 20.58 -4.88
C ALA A 110 4.34 19.12 -4.95
N VAL A 111 5.23 18.21 -4.57
CA VAL A 111 4.96 16.78 -4.38
C VAL A 111 5.15 16.43 -2.91
N ILE A 112 4.11 15.90 -2.28
CA ILE A 112 4.15 15.39 -0.91
C ILE A 112 4.46 13.90 -0.97
N THR A 113 5.62 13.52 -0.45
CA THR A 113 6.15 12.16 -0.52
C THR A 113 7.08 11.89 0.67
N MET A 114 7.93 10.87 0.59
CA MET A 114 8.91 10.55 1.62
C MET A 114 10.28 10.24 1.01
N ARG A 115 11.32 10.69 1.70
CA ARG A 115 12.71 10.24 1.52
C ARG A 115 13.08 9.26 2.64
N SER A 116 14.29 8.72 2.55
CA SER A 116 14.87 7.98 3.67
C SER A 116 15.33 8.96 4.74
N ASP A 117 15.25 8.55 6.00
CA ASP A 117 15.93 9.25 7.09
C ASP A 117 17.45 9.25 6.82
N PRO A 118 18.16 10.38 7.07
CA PRO A 118 19.61 10.44 6.86
C PRO A 118 20.41 9.35 7.60
N ASP A 119 19.92 8.92 8.77
CA ASP A 119 20.59 7.95 9.62
C ASP A 119 20.06 6.52 9.40
N ASP A 120 18.95 6.37 8.69
CA ASP A 120 18.34 5.06 8.39
C ASP A 120 17.64 5.04 7.04
N ARG A 121 18.24 4.30 6.10
CA ARG A 121 17.75 4.16 4.72
C ARG A 121 16.33 3.60 4.62
N TRP A 122 15.88 2.81 5.58
CA TRP A 122 14.56 2.17 5.58
C TRP A 122 13.51 3.01 6.26
N LYS A 123 13.91 3.88 7.20
CA LYS A 123 12.99 4.74 7.93
C LYS A 123 12.40 5.80 7.00
N PRO A 124 11.06 5.89 6.88
CA PRO A 124 10.44 6.93 6.07
C PRO A 124 10.50 8.29 6.77
N SER A 125 10.96 9.31 6.04
CA SER A 125 10.87 10.72 6.43
C SER A 125 10.00 11.46 5.41
N PRO A 126 8.74 11.82 5.75
CA PRO A 126 7.92 12.62 4.86
C PRO A 126 8.57 13.97 4.52
N MET A 127 8.27 14.52 3.35
CA MET A 127 8.80 15.80 2.88
C MET A 127 7.91 16.45 1.80
N ILE A 128 8.14 17.74 1.56
CA ILE A 128 7.56 18.50 0.46
C ILE A 128 8.66 18.74 -0.59
N VAL A 129 8.51 18.16 -1.77
CA VAL A 129 9.46 18.30 -2.88
C VAL A 129 8.95 19.35 -3.86
N THR A 130 9.79 20.31 -4.23
CA THR A 130 9.43 21.39 -5.17
C THR A 130 10.32 21.47 -6.41
N LYS A 131 11.44 20.75 -6.42
CA LYS A 131 12.31 20.61 -7.60
C LYS A 131 12.26 19.17 -8.07
N ALA A 132 12.20 18.99 -9.39
CA ALA A 132 12.15 17.66 -9.99
C ALA A 132 13.39 16.81 -9.63
N GLU A 133 14.58 17.40 -9.62
CA GLU A 133 15.84 16.72 -9.31
C GLU A 133 15.85 16.07 -7.90
N ASP A 134 15.20 16.71 -6.92
CA ASP A 134 15.11 16.24 -5.53
C ASP A 134 14.25 14.96 -5.40
N MET A 135 13.46 14.60 -6.43
CA MET A 135 12.73 13.32 -6.44
C MET A 135 13.66 12.10 -6.42
N ALA A 136 14.94 12.27 -6.79
CA ALA A 136 15.95 11.22 -6.69
C ALA A 136 16.13 10.72 -5.24
N GLU A 137 16.02 11.60 -4.25
CA GLU A 137 16.11 11.26 -2.82
C GLU A 137 14.92 10.45 -2.30
N CYS A 138 13.79 10.52 -3.03
CA CYS A 138 12.55 9.86 -2.65
C CYS A 138 12.44 8.42 -3.18
N ARG A 139 13.39 7.96 -4.00
CA ARG A 139 13.35 6.64 -4.65
C ARG A 139 13.51 5.48 -3.66
N GLY A 140 12.98 4.32 -4.03
CA GLY A 140 13.07 3.09 -3.24
C GLY A 140 12.00 2.97 -2.15
N MET A 141 11.84 1.75 -1.65
CA MET A 141 10.90 1.43 -0.56
C MET A 141 11.45 1.88 0.80
N LYS A 142 10.54 2.40 1.63
CA LYS A 142 10.76 2.66 3.06
C LYS A 142 9.74 1.84 3.85
N MET A 143 10.13 1.39 5.04
CA MET A 143 9.31 0.55 5.93
C MET A 143 9.20 1.23 7.27
N GLY A 144 7.97 1.53 7.69
CA GLY A 144 7.69 2.36 8.84
C GLY A 144 6.41 3.18 8.68
N TYR A 145 6.04 3.91 9.72
CA TYR A 145 4.94 4.86 9.65
C TYR A 145 5.40 6.22 9.16
N ALA A 146 4.65 6.76 8.20
CA ALA A 146 4.95 8.02 7.55
C ALA A 146 3.74 8.96 7.71
N PRO A 147 3.81 9.97 8.59
CA PRO A 147 2.70 10.86 8.87
C PRO A 147 2.51 11.93 7.80
N ILE A 148 2.23 11.52 6.58
CA ILE A 148 2.23 12.38 5.38
C ILE A 148 1.05 13.37 5.33
N ILE A 149 -0.06 13.11 6.03
CA ILE A 149 -1.24 13.99 5.96
C ILE A 149 -0.99 15.36 6.59
N GLN A 150 -0.14 15.46 7.62
CA GLN A 150 0.23 16.78 8.17
C GLN A 150 1.00 17.63 7.14
N TYR A 151 1.75 16.99 6.23
CA TYR A 151 2.50 17.69 5.19
C TYR A 151 1.59 18.25 4.09
N LEU A 152 0.39 17.69 3.90
CA LEU A 152 -0.64 18.35 3.08
C LEU A 152 -1.14 19.64 3.74
N GLU A 153 -1.30 19.69 5.06
CA GLU A 153 -1.64 20.96 5.72
C GLU A 153 -0.51 21.98 5.62
N GLN A 154 0.74 21.56 5.87
CA GLN A 154 1.90 22.42 5.74
C GLN A 154 2.06 22.95 4.31
N ALA A 155 1.83 22.12 3.29
CA ALA A 155 1.88 22.55 1.89
C ALA A 155 0.84 23.64 1.59
N ARG A 156 -0.37 23.52 2.16
CA ARG A 156 -1.40 24.55 2.07
C ARG A 156 -0.99 25.83 2.78
N GLU A 157 -0.40 25.73 3.97
CA GLU A 157 0.09 26.88 4.76
C GLU A 157 1.24 27.62 4.06
N LEU A 158 2.11 26.89 3.34
CA LEU A 158 3.16 27.43 2.49
C LEU A 158 2.62 28.06 1.19
N GLY A 159 1.31 27.93 0.93
CA GLY A 159 0.63 28.59 -0.20
C GLY A 159 0.60 27.79 -1.50
N TYR A 160 1.06 26.54 -1.52
CA TYR A 160 0.95 25.68 -2.71
C TYR A 160 -0.52 25.40 -3.05
N LYS A 161 -0.86 25.44 -4.34
CA LYS A 161 -2.25 25.35 -4.82
C LYS A 161 -2.51 24.06 -5.60
N LYS A 162 -1.54 23.64 -6.40
CA LYS A 162 -1.55 22.39 -7.15
C LYS A 162 -0.54 21.45 -6.54
N VAL A 163 -0.97 20.33 -5.98
CA VAL A 163 -0.08 19.39 -5.30
C VAL A 163 -0.28 17.97 -5.82
N ALA A 164 0.80 17.20 -5.86
CA ALA A 164 0.72 15.75 -5.96
C ALA A 164 1.04 15.12 -4.61
N MET A 165 0.46 13.96 -4.33
CA MET A 165 0.77 13.14 -3.17
C MET A 165 1.11 11.73 -3.61
N VAL A 166 2.21 11.19 -3.09
CA VAL A 166 2.53 9.76 -3.17
C VAL A 166 2.21 9.11 -1.84
N GLY A 167 1.35 8.08 -1.83
CA GLY A 167 0.95 7.46 -0.56
C GLY A 167 0.40 6.06 -0.67
N ILE A 168 0.34 5.39 0.48
CA ILE A 168 -0.27 4.07 0.66
C ILE A 168 -1.77 4.19 1.01
N PRO A 169 -2.57 3.11 0.95
CA PRO A 169 -4.03 3.17 1.05
C PRO A 169 -4.56 3.90 2.29
N CYS A 170 -3.98 3.66 3.47
CA CYS A 170 -4.42 4.31 4.72
C CYS A 170 -4.24 5.83 4.72
N GLN A 171 -3.21 6.31 4.04
CA GLN A 171 -2.93 7.74 3.87
C GLN A 171 -3.85 8.32 2.79
N VAL A 172 -3.98 7.65 1.65
CA VAL A 172 -4.85 8.10 0.55
C VAL A 172 -6.30 8.20 0.98
N TYR A 173 -6.81 7.24 1.76
CA TYR A 173 -8.15 7.32 2.32
C TYR A 173 -8.33 8.60 3.15
N ALA A 174 -7.39 8.90 4.06
CA ALA A 174 -7.44 10.09 4.89
C ALA A 174 -7.34 11.38 4.06
N ALA A 175 -6.49 11.40 3.03
CA ALA A 175 -6.37 12.53 2.11
C ALA A 175 -7.69 12.81 1.39
N ARG A 176 -8.37 11.77 0.86
CA ARG A 176 -9.69 11.92 0.22
C ARG A 176 -10.78 12.33 1.18
N ALA A 177 -10.74 11.84 2.41
CA ALA A 177 -11.67 12.25 3.45
C ALA A 177 -11.58 13.74 3.81
N LEU A 178 -10.37 14.31 3.70
CA LEU A 178 -10.07 15.70 4.02
C LEU A 178 -9.92 16.61 2.79
N GLU A 179 -10.01 16.07 1.57
CA GLU A 179 -9.65 16.78 0.34
C GLU A 179 -10.36 18.14 0.18
N LYS A 180 -11.66 18.19 0.50
CA LYS A 180 -12.44 19.44 0.45
C LYS A 180 -11.97 20.48 1.46
N GLU A 181 -11.56 20.06 2.66
CA GLU A 181 -11.07 20.96 3.72
C GLU A 181 -9.64 21.42 3.45
N LEU A 182 -8.83 20.57 2.83
CA LEU A 182 -7.48 20.91 2.37
C LEU A 182 -7.51 22.01 1.30
N GLY A 183 -8.53 22.04 0.44
CA GLY A 183 -8.83 23.20 -0.41
C GLY A 183 -7.80 23.50 -1.49
N PHE A 184 -7.03 22.50 -1.92
CA PHE A 184 -6.14 22.60 -3.09
C PHE A 184 -6.94 22.82 -4.37
N GLU A 185 -6.43 23.65 -5.28
CA GLU A 185 -7.00 23.82 -6.62
C GLU A 185 -6.86 22.53 -7.44
N LYS A 186 -5.75 21.81 -7.24
CA LYS A 186 -5.50 20.49 -7.82
C LYS A 186 -4.81 19.61 -6.79
N LEU A 187 -5.41 18.47 -6.48
CA LEU A 187 -4.76 17.36 -5.77
C LEU A 187 -4.72 16.14 -6.71
N LEU A 188 -3.51 15.70 -7.03
CA LEU A 188 -3.22 14.46 -7.75
C LEU A 188 -2.68 13.42 -6.77
N ILE A 189 -3.24 12.22 -6.74
CA ILE A 189 -2.78 11.16 -5.83
C ILE A 189 -2.26 9.96 -6.60
N ILE A 190 -0.96 9.69 -6.45
CA ILE A 190 -0.26 8.54 -7.01
C ILE A 190 -0.12 7.50 -5.89
N GLY A 191 -0.89 6.42 -6.01
CA GLY A 191 -0.96 5.38 -4.99
C GLY A 191 0.02 4.24 -5.24
N SER A 192 0.56 3.65 -4.18
CA SER A 192 1.13 2.30 -4.20
C SER A 192 0.24 1.32 -3.41
N PRO A 193 0.18 0.04 -3.81
CA PRO A 193 -0.51 -0.97 -2.99
C PRO A 193 0.27 -1.22 -1.69
N CYS A 194 -0.44 -1.62 -0.63
CA CYS A 194 0.17 -1.95 0.66
C CYS A 194 -0.71 -2.91 1.46
N SER A 195 -0.09 -3.90 2.10
CA SER A 195 -0.79 -4.90 2.93
C SER A 195 -0.15 -5.05 4.31
N ASP A 196 1.18 -5.24 4.33
CA ASP A 196 1.89 -5.78 5.49
C ASP A 196 3.04 -4.84 5.91
N ASN A 197 2.70 -3.58 6.24
CA ASN A 197 3.66 -2.61 6.79
C ASN A 197 3.92 -2.89 8.28
N THR A 198 5.03 -2.38 8.80
CA THR A 198 5.42 -2.51 10.22
C THR A 198 6.26 -1.29 10.63
N THR A 199 6.70 -1.23 11.89
CA THR A 199 7.65 -0.19 12.33
C THR A 199 9.03 -0.46 11.75
N THR A 200 9.86 0.59 11.66
CA THR A 200 11.21 0.45 11.11
C THR A 200 12.07 -0.48 11.97
N GLU A 201 11.89 -0.46 13.28
CA GLU A 201 12.60 -1.32 14.24
C GLU A 201 12.27 -2.80 13.99
N ASN A 202 10.98 -3.13 13.85
CA ASN A 202 10.56 -4.49 13.50
C ASN A 202 11.10 -4.88 12.13
N PHE A 203 11.09 -3.96 11.15
CA PHE A 203 11.67 -4.26 9.84
C PHE A 203 13.16 -4.60 9.91
N HIS A 204 13.96 -3.90 10.72
CA HIS A 204 15.36 -4.25 10.96
C HIS A 204 15.52 -5.62 11.63
N GLN A 205 14.65 -5.99 12.57
CA GLN A 205 14.64 -7.34 13.14
C GLN A 205 14.40 -8.39 12.05
N PHE A 206 13.47 -8.13 11.13
CA PHE A 206 13.22 -9.03 10.00
C PHE A 206 14.43 -9.14 9.08
N LEU A 207 15.09 -8.03 8.73
CA LEU A 207 16.32 -8.06 7.93
C LEU A 207 17.43 -8.91 8.60
N GLY A 208 17.58 -8.80 9.93
CA GLY A 208 18.53 -9.61 10.69
C GLY A 208 18.24 -11.11 10.69
N LEU A 209 17.01 -11.52 10.37
CA LEU A 209 16.67 -12.94 10.15
C LEU A 209 16.98 -13.43 8.73
N LEU A 210 17.20 -12.52 7.78
CA LEU A 210 17.46 -12.85 6.37
C LEU A 210 18.95 -12.87 6.04
N SER A 211 19.76 -12.07 6.72
CA SER A 211 21.20 -11.94 6.49
C SER A 211 21.97 -11.78 7.80
N PRO A 212 23.18 -12.36 7.93
CA PRO A 212 24.08 -12.07 9.04
C PRO A 212 24.61 -10.63 9.04
N ASN A 213 24.60 -9.96 7.88
CA ASN A 213 25.01 -8.56 7.67
C ASN A 213 23.80 -7.76 7.11
N PRO A 214 22.74 -7.53 7.90
CA PRO A 214 21.51 -6.89 7.42
C PRO A 214 21.70 -5.44 6.95
N GLU A 215 22.70 -4.74 7.47
CA GLU A 215 23.07 -3.37 7.11
C GLU A 215 23.56 -3.22 5.66
N ASP A 216 23.93 -4.32 5.02
CA ASP A 216 24.34 -4.33 3.62
C ASP A 216 23.17 -4.52 2.66
N ILE A 217 21.98 -4.84 3.14
CA ILE A 217 20.78 -4.97 2.31
C ILE A 217 20.32 -3.59 1.84
N THR A 218 20.38 -3.37 0.52
CA THR A 218 19.98 -2.12 -0.13
C THR A 218 18.62 -2.22 -0.82
N TYR A 219 18.08 -3.42 -0.99
CA TYR A 219 16.83 -3.66 -1.68
C TYR A 219 16.12 -4.87 -1.09
N LEU A 220 14.79 -4.80 -0.99
CA LEU A 220 13.94 -5.90 -0.62
C LEU A 220 12.63 -5.78 -1.40
N GLU A 221 12.17 -6.85 -2.03
CA GLU A 221 10.86 -6.90 -2.68
C GLU A 221 10.20 -8.28 -2.57
N PHE A 222 8.91 -8.31 -2.25
CA PHE A 222 8.12 -9.54 -2.21
C PHE A 222 7.43 -9.75 -3.56
N ARG A 223 8.11 -10.44 -4.48
CA ARG A 223 7.70 -10.54 -5.88
C ARG A 223 6.50 -11.47 -6.12
N ALA A 224 5.85 -11.28 -7.26
CA ALA A 224 4.70 -12.07 -7.69
C ALA A 224 5.03 -13.53 -8.10
N ASP A 225 6.31 -13.89 -8.12
CA ASP A 225 6.81 -15.24 -8.40
C ASP A 225 7.15 -16.03 -7.12
N TYR A 226 6.60 -15.61 -5.97
CA TYR A 226 6.75 -16.26 -4.66
C TYR A 226 8.17 -16.24 -4.08
N HIS A 227 9.00 -15.28 -4.50
CA HIS A 227 10.33 -15.05 -3.96
C HIS A 227 10.46 -13.65 -3.37
N VAL A 228 11.27 -13.54 -2.32
CA VAL A 228 11.81 -12.26 -1.84
C VAL A 228 13.13 -12.05 -2.54
N GLU A 229 13.26 -10.94 -3.25
CA GLU A 229 14.53 -10.51 -3.82
C GLU A 229 15.23 -9.56 -2.84
N LEU A 230 16.48 -9.85 -2.52
CA LEU A 230 17.38 -8.98 -1.77
C LEU A 230 18.52 -8.55 -2.69
N ARG A 231 18.93 -7.29 -2.58
CA ARG A 231 20.17 -6.81 -3.18
C ARG A 231 21.05 -6.19 -2.12
N PHE A 232 22.36 -6.33 -2.29
CA PHE A 232 23.36 -5.91 -1.31
C PHE A 232 24.25 -4.80 -1.86
N LYS A 233 24.94 -4.06 -0.98
CA LYS A 233 25.86 -2.96 -1.36
C LYS A 233 26.97 -3.41 -2.32
N ASN A 234 27.43 -4.66 -2.20
CA ASN A 234 28.46 -5.26 -3.07
C ASN A 234 27.92 -5.66 -4.46
N GLY A 235 26.63 -5.49 -4.73
CA GLY A 235 25.97 -5.88 -5.98
C GLY A 235 25.45 -7.32 -6.01
N GLU A 236 25.61 -8.10 -4.93
CA GLU A 236 25.03 -9.44 -4.81
C GLU A 236 23.50 -9.37 -4.82
N VAL A 237 22.87 -10.38 -5.43
CA VAL A 237 21.42 -10.56 -5.45
C VAL A 237 21.10 -11.94 -4.89
N GLN A 238 20.20 -11.98 -3.90
CA GLN A 238 19.73 -13.21 -3.29
C GLN A 238 18.23 -13.34 -3.45
N GLU A 239 17.76 -14.52 -3.82
CA GLU A 239 16.34 -14.84 -3.93
C GLU A 239 15.92 -15.89 -2.89
N ILE A 240 14.94 -15.55 -2.04
CA ILE A 240 14.46 -16.41 -0.96
C ILE A 240 13.01 -16.82 -1.25
N PRO A 241 12.69 -18.10 -1.47
CA PRO A 241 11.31 -18.54 -1.61
C PRO A 241 10.47 -18.20 -0.38
N PHE A 242 9.23 -17.74 -0.55
CA PHE A 242 8.35 -17.36 0.56
C PHE A 242 8.18 -18.45 1.63
N LEU A 243 8.13 -19.72 1.20
CA LEU A 243 8.01 -20.87 2.10
C LEU A 243 9.23 -21.08 3.00
N LYS A 244 10.37 -20.46 2.67
CA LYS A 244 11.62 -20.52 3.45
C LYS A 244 11.80 -19.29 4.34
N LEU A 245 10.91 -18.30 4.28
CA LEU A 245 11.00 -17.13 5.15
C LEU A 245 10.77 -17.52 6.62
N PRO A 246 11.54 -16.92 7.54
CA PRO A 246 11.43 -17.19 8.98
C PRO A 246 10.25 -16.44 9.63
N LEU A 247 9.07 -16.43 8.99
CA LEU A 247 7.94 -15.64 9.49
C LEU A 247 7.42 -16.14 10.85
N SER A 248 7.56 -17.42 11.17
CA SER A 248 7.11 -17.97 12.45
C SER A 248 7.99 -17.58 13.64
N THR A 249 9.17 -17.00 13.40
CA THR A 249 10.07 -16.52 14.46
C THR A 249 9.86 -15.06 14.78
N LEU A 250 9.05 -14.35 13.98
CA LEU A 250 8.69 -12.96 14.25
C LEU A 250 7.69 -12.86 15.42
N PRO A 251 7.71 -11.76 16.18
CA PRO A 251 6.77 -11.55 17.27
C PRO A 251 5.33 -11.43 16.74
N ALA A 252 4.34 -11.79 17.57
CA ALA A 252 2.94 -11.86 17.13
C ALA A 252 2.38 -10.50 16.68
N ASP A 253 2.91 -9.41 17.21
CA ASP A 253 2.60 -8.01 16.89
C ASP A 253 3.52 -7.40 15.82
N PHE A 254 4.36 -8.20 15.17
CA PHE A 254 5.24 -7.74 14.09
C PHE A 254 4.46 -6.94 13.03
N PHE A 255 3.34 -7.48 12.55
CA PHE A 255 2.38 -6.70 11.79
C PHE A 255 1.37 -6.09 12.76
N PRO A 256 1.19 -4.75 12.74
CA PRO A 256 0.23 -4.10 13.59
C PRO A 256 -1.19 -4.54 13.20
N THR A 257 -2.09 -4.50 14.17
CA THR A 257 -3.52 -4.79 13.97
C THR A 257 -4.07 -4.07 12.75
N THR A 258 -3.76 -2.78 12.59
CA THR A 258 -4.20 -1.98 11.44
C THR A 258 -3.82 -2.60 10.10
N CYS A 259 -2.60 -3.10 9.96
CA CYS A 259 -2.17 -3.74 8.72
C CYS A 259 -2.88 -5.07 8.53
N LYS A 260 -2.98 -5.91 9.57
CA LYS A 260 -3.72 -7.18 9.52
C LYS A 260 -5.21 -7.01 9.20
N THR A 261 -5.80 -5.86 9.53
CA THR A 261 -7.22 -5.56 9.34
C THR A 261 -7.50 -4.55 8.22
N CYS A 262 -6.51 -4.25 7.38
CA CYS A 262 -6.68 -3.33 6.26
C CYS A 262 -7.56 -3.96 5.17
N VAL A 263 -8.55 -3.21 4.69
CA VAL A 263 -9.51 -3.66 3.66
C VAL A 263 -9.22 -3.09 2.28
N ASP A 264 -8.16 -2.30 2.12
CA ASP A 264 -7.75 -1.71 0.85
C ASP A 264 -6.28 -2.00 0.56
N TYR A 265 -6.00 -3.13 -0.07
CA TYR A 265 -4.64 -3.49 -0.51
C TYR A 265 -4.26 -2.70 -1.77
N VAL A 266 -5.22 -2.43 -2.64
CA VAL A 266 -4.96 -1.94 -4.00
C VAL A 266 -4.90 -0.42 -4.10
N ASN A 267 -5.10 0.29 -2.99
CA ASN A 267 -5.15 1.75 -2.94
C ASN A 267 -6.28 2.29 -3.83
N SER A 268 -7.50 1.84 -3.55
CA SER A 268 -8.67 2.00 -4.40
C SER A 268 -9.07 3.46 -4.67
N LEU A 269 -8.63 4.41 -3.85
CA LEU A 269 -9.03 5.81 -3.89
C LEU A 269 -7.96 6.76 -4.49
N SER A 270 -6.87 6.23 -5.03
CA SER A 270 -5.87 7.04 -5.75
C SER A 270 -6.37 7.46 -7.14
N ASP A 271 -5.68 8.37 -7.83
CA ASP A 271 -5.99 8.66 -9.24
C ASP A 271 -5.38 7.59 -10.16
N ILE A 272 -4.18 7.14 -9.79
CA ILE A 272 -3.45 6.02 -10.40
C ILE A 272 -2.88 5.14 -9.28
N THR A 273 -2.89 3.83 -9.43
CA THR A 273 -2.11 2.92 -8.57
C THR A 273 -0.97 2.35 -9.38
N VAL A 274 0.24 2.39 -8.84
CA VAL A 274 1.42 1.73 -9.41
C VAL A 274 1.94 0.71 -8.41
N GLY A 275 1.89 -0.57 -8.78
CA GLY A 275 2.28 -1.70 -7.97
C GLY A 275 3.00 -2.77 -8.80
N TYR A 276 2.85 -4.03 -8.41
CA TYR A 276 3.53 -5.15 -9.06
C TYR A 276 2.70 -6.44 -9.19
N MET A 277 1.64 -6.60 -8.37
CA MET A 277 0.96 -7.89 -8.18
C MET A 277 0.49 -8.54 -9.50
N ALA A 278 -0.07 -7.76 -10.42
CA ALA A 278 -0.51 -8.26 -11.73
C ALA A 278 0.51 -8.04 -12.86
N GLY A 279 1.71 -7.53 -12.56
CA GLY A 279 2.72 -7.13 -13.55
C GLY A 279 3.63 -8.25 -14.04
N THR A 280 3.50 -9.47 -13.49
CA THR A 280 4.27 -10.66 -13.87
C THR A 280 5.77 -10.39 -14.05
N GLY A 281 6.43 -9.94 -12.97
CA GLY A 281 7.87 -9.58 -13.00
C GLY A 281 8.15 -8.15 -13.44
N GLU A 282 7.13 -7.38 -13.79
CA GLU A 282 7.20 -5.92 -14.02
C GLU A 282 6.22 -5.20 -13.09
N GLN A 283 6.06 -3.89 -13.28
CA GLN A 283 5.07 -3.12 -12.55
C GLN A 283 3.66 -3.32 -13.12
N TRP A 284 2.66 -2.96 -12.32
CA TRP A 284 1.24 -3.00 -12.64
C TRP A 284 0.66 -1.61 -12.40
N ILE A 285 0.01 -1.06 -13.41
CA ILE A 285 -0.72 0.21 -13.31
C ILE A 285 -2.22 -0.05 -13.31
N ILE A 286 -2.93 0.62 -12.41
CA ILE A 286 -4.39 0.76 -12.43
C ILE A 286 -4.69 2.24 -12.65
N ILE A 287 -5.32 2.55 -13.78
CA ILE A 287 -5.82 3.90 -14.08
C ILE A 287 -7.23 3.99 -13.52
N ARG A 288 -7.46 4.85 -12.51
CA ARG A 288 -8.73 4.83 -11.75
C ARG A 288 -9.78 5.79 -12.26
N ASN A 289 -9.34 6.96 -12.72
CA ASN A 289 -10.19 8.06 -13.15
C ASN A 289 -9.48 8.89 -14.26
N PRO A 290 -10.14 9.93 -14.81
CA PRO A 290 -9.53 10.77 -15.85
C PRO A 290 -8.21 11.42 -15.43
N LYS A 291 -8.06 11.85 -14.17
CA LYS A 291 -6.78 12.37 -13.64
C LYS A 291 -5.67 11.33 -13.74
N GLY A 292 -5.97 10.08 -13.39
CA GLY A 292 -5.05 8.95 -13.56
C GLY A 292 -4.65 8.71 -15.02
N GLN A 293 -5.58 8.90 -15.96
CA GLN A 293 -5.29 8.77 -17.38
C GLN A 293 -4.37 9.89 -17.86
N GLU A 294 -4.58 11.13 -17.41
CA GLU A 294 -3.70 12.26 -17.68
C GLU A 294 -2.27 11.98 -17.17
N LEU A 295 -2.13 11.43 -15.97
CA LEU A 295 -0.83 11.03 -15.41
C LEU A 295 -0.09 10.04 -16.31
N VAL A 296 -0.77 8.98 -16.78
CA VAL A 296 -0.14 8.01 -17.70
C VAL A 296 0.25 8.66 -19.03
N ASN A 297 -0.59 9.56 -19.55
CA ASN A 297 -0.33 10.24 -20.82
C ASN A 297 0.96 11.08 -20.77
N LEU A 298 1.29 11.68 -19.62
CA LEU A 298 2.54 12.44 -19.42
C LEU A 298 3.80 11.60 -19.70
N LEU A 299 3.74 10.28 -19.44
CA LEU A 299 4.86 9.36 -19.66
C LEU A 299 4.63 8.41 -20.85
N SER A 300 3.68 8.69 -21.74
CA SER A 300 3.31 7.80 -22.86
C SER A 300 4.47 7.37 -23.74
N LYS A 301 5.52 8.20 -23.89
CA LYS A 301 6.73 7.88 -24.66
C LYS A 301 7.83 7.18 -23.84
N GLU A 302 7.73 7.20 -22.52
CA GLU A 302 8.70 6.64 -21.57
C GLU A 302 8.22 5.31 -20.97
N LEU A 303 6.91 5.03 -21.06
CA LEU A 303 6.28 3.81 -20.56
C LEU A 303 6.07 2.77 -21.68
N SER A 304 6.46 1.54 -21.39
CA SER A 304 5.97 0.37 -22.09
C SER A 304 4.74 -0.15 -21.34
N LEU A 305 3.60 -0.19 -22.03
CA LEU A 305 2.33 -0.68 -21.51
C LEU A 305 1.89 -1.92 -22.29
N GLU A 306 1.55 -2.97 -21.57
CA GLU A 306 1.05 -4.23 -22.13
C GLU A 306 -0.24 -4.65 -21.42
N PRO A 307 -1.13 -5.39 -22.10
CA PRO A 307 -2.28 -6.01 -21.44
C PRO A 307 -1.82 -6.88 -20.27
N VAL A 308 -2.54 -6.80 -19.14
CA VAL A 308 -2.32 -7.72 -18.02
C VAL A 308 -2.69 -9.15 -18.42
N SER A 309 -1.88 -10.13 -18.03
CA SER A 309 -2.20 -11.54 -18.20
C SER A 309 -2.99 -12.09 -17.02
N SER A 310 -3.62 -13.25 -17.20
CA SER A 310 -4.32 -13.96 -16.13
C SER A 310 -4.20 -15.47 -16.36
N ALA A 311 -3.66 -16.22 -15.40
CA ALA A 311 -3.49 -17.66 -15.51
C ALA A 311 -3.49 -18.37 -14.15
N GLY A 312 -3.76 -19.68 -14.16
CA GLY A 312 -3.80 -20.52 -12.96
C GLY A 312 -5.13 -20.43 -12.22
N ASN A 313 -5.20 -21.06 -11.03
CA ASN A 313 -6.40 -21.07 -10.20
C ASN A 313 -6.04 -20.71 -8.75
N ARG A 314 -6.61 -19.61 -8.25
CA ARG A 314 -6.36 -19.12 -6.89
C ARG A 314 -7.15 -19.82 -5.78
N LEU A 315 -8.24 -20.54 -6.10
CA LEU A 315 -9.18 -21.02 -5.09
C LEU A 315 -8.52 -21.94 -4.06
N GLY A 316 -7.74 -22.94 -4.52
CA GLY A 316 -7.01 -23.86 -3.65
C GLY A 316 -6.00 -23.16 -2.74
N PRO A 317 -5.05 -22.38 -3.30
CA PRO A 317 -4.09 -21.60 -2.51
C PRO A 317 -4.73 -20.68 -1.47
N VAL A 318 -5.81 -19.96 -1.83
CA VAL A 318 -6.50 -19.06 -0.90
C VAL A 318 -7.22 -19.85 0.22
N LYS A 319 -7.86 -21.00 -0.10
CA LYS A 319 -8.41 -21.90 0.95
C LYS A 319 -7.33 -22.43 1.88
N GLY A 320 -6.16 -22.77 1.35
CA GLY A 320 -5.01 -23.18 2.15
C GLY A 320 -4.52 -22.07 3.09
N PHE A 321 -4.44 -20.83 2.59
CA PHE A 321 -4.13 -19.66 3.40
C PHE A 321 -5.16 -19.43 4.51
N MET A 322 -6.45 -19.47 4.19
CA MET A 322 -7.54 -19.32 5.14
C MET A 322 -7.41 -20.27 6.34
N LYS A 323 -7.23 -21.57 6.08
CA LYS A 323 -7.03 -22.58 7.13
C LYS A 323 -5.82 -22.26 8.01
N ASN A 324 -4.74 -21.75 7.43
CA ASN A 324 -3.56 -21.34 8.20
C ASN A 324 -3.84 -20.14 9.10
N VAL A 325 -4.60 -19.14 8.62
CA VAL A 325 -4.99 -17.97 9.43
C VAL A 325 -5.90 -18.38 10.59
N GLU A 326 -6.87 -19.28 10.34
CA GLU A 326 -7.74 -19.84 11.38
C GLU A 326 -6.92 -20.58 12.45
N LEU A 327 -5.98 -21.43 12.04
CA LEU A 327 -5.12 -22.19 12.95
C LEU A 327 -4.13 -21.31 13.72
N ALA A 328 -3.67 -20.21 13.11
CA ALA A 328 -2.81 -19.24 13.77
C ALA A 328 -3.58 -18.29 14.69
N ALA A 329 -4.92 -18.40 14.76
CA ALA A 329 -5.79 -17.47 15.48
C ALA A 329 -5.51 -16.00 15.13
N GLY A 330 -5.25 -15.71 13.84
CA GLY A 330 -4.88 -14.37 13.38
C GLY A 330 -3.45 -13.92 13.72
N GLY A 331 -2.61 -14.83 14.21
CA GLY A 331 -1.16 -14.66 14.36
C GLY A 331 -0.40 -14.91 13.06
N LEU A 332 0.93 -15.05 13.17
CA LEU A 332 1.81 -15.31 12.03
C LEU A 332 1.69 -16.77 11.53
N PRO A 333 2.02 -17.04 10.25
CA PRO A 333 1.93 -18.38 9.69
C PRO A 333 2.73 -19.41 10.50
N LEU A 334 2.10 -20.54 10.82
CA LEU A 334 2.74 -21.65 11.53
C LEU A 334 3.66 -22.43 10.57
N GLN A 335 4.95 -22.55 10.90
CA GLN A 335 5.89 -23.38 10.12
C GLN A 335 5.66 -24.87 10.40
N ARG A 336 4.73 -25.50 9.66
CA ARG A 336 4.42 -26.94 9.82
C ARG A 336 4.94 -27.83 8.69
N MET A 337 5.39 -27.26 7.57
CA MET A 337 5.82 -28.05 6.41
C MET A 337 7.29 -28.49 6.56
N PRO A 338 7.62 -29.80 6.44
CA PRO A 338 8.99 -30.30 6.31
C PRO A 338 9.80 -29.64 5.20
N ASN A 339 11.11 -29.47 5.41
CA ASN A 339 12.01 -28.72 4.52
C ASN A 339 12.09 -29.28 3.09
N PHE A 340 12.02 -30.60 2.91
CA PHE A 340 12.05 -31.21 1.57
C PHE A 340 10.81 -30.83 0.75
N MET A 341 9.62 -30.82 1.36
CA MET A 341 8.38 -30.41 0.70
C MET A 341 8.40 -28.93 0.34
N ARG A 342 8.97 -28.06 1.20
CA ARG A 342 9.12 -26.63 0.88
C ARG A 342 9.91 -26.40 -0.40
N SER A 343 10.96 -27.19 -0.63
CA SER A 343 11.78 -27.08 -1.84
C SER A 343 11.02 -27.50 -3.09
N ILE A 344 10.21 -28.56 -3.00
CA ILE A 344 9.33 -28.98 -4.10
C ILE A 344 8.29 -27.90 -4.41
N PHE A 345 7.57 -27.41 -3.39
CA PHE A 345 6.53 -26.39 -3.60
C PHE A 345 7.10 -25.05 -4.07
N ALA A 346 8.30 -24.66 -3.61
CA ALA A 346 8.98 -23.47 -4.12
C ALA A 346 9.26 -23.55 -5.63
N TRP A 347 9.48 -24.75 -6.17
CA TRP A 347 9.65 -24.97 -7.61
C TRP A 347 8.31 -25.04 -8.38
N VAL A 348 7.27 -25.64 -7.76
CA VAL A 348 5.95 -25.84 -8.37
C VAL A 348 5.12 -24.55 -8.41
N MET A 349 5.06 -23.78 -7.32
CA MET A 349 4.15 -22.63 -7.19
C MET A 349 4.34 -21.55 -8.27
N PRO A 350 5.56 -21.14 -8.64
CA PRO A 350 5.75 -20.14 -9.70
C PRO A 350 5.28 -20.61 -11.09
N ARG A 351 5.18 -21.92 -11.33
CA ARG A 351 4.82 -22.51 -12.63
C ARG A 351 3.33 -22.79 -12.77
N PHE A 352 2.72 -23.29 -11.70
CA PHE A 352 1.34 -23.78 -11.72
C PHE A 352 0.38 -23.00 -10.81
N GLY A 353 0.90 -22.10 -9.98
CA GLY A 353 0.10 -21.19 -9.16
C GLY A 353 -0.61 -20.09 -9.96
N PRO A 354 -1.49 -19.32 -9.29
CA PRO A 354 -2.10 -18.14 -9.90
C PRO A 354 -1.04 -17.13 -10.33
N ARG A 355 -1.20 -16.53 -11.52
CA ARG A 355 -0.27 -15.58 -12.14
C ARG A 355 -1.02 -14.40 -12.76
N GLY A 356 -0.36 -13.23 -12.80
CA GLY A 356 -0.94 -12.00 -13.33
C GLY A 356 -2.14 -11.55 -12.49
N LEU A 357 -3.26 -11.21 -13.14
CA LEU A 357 -4.49 -10.82 -12.45
C LEU A 357 -4.99 -11.88 -11.47
N GLU A 358 -4.87 -13.18 -11.76
CA GLU A 358 -5.26 -14.23 -10.81
C GLU A 358 -4.43 -14.20 -9.53
N PHE A 359 -3.14 -13.86 -9.61
CA PHE A 359 -2.29 -13.69 -8.43
C PHE A 359 -2.75 -12.47 -7.62
N ALA A 360 -3.01 -11.35 -8.29
CA ALA A 360 -3.49 -10.13 -7.63
C ALA A 360 -4.84 -10.36 -6.92
N LYS A 361 -5.80 -11.05 -7.56
CA LYS A 361 -7.06 -11.46 -6.92
C LYS A 361 -6.83 -12.36 -5.71
N ALA A 362 -5.90 -13.33 -5.82
CA ALA A 362 -5.54 -14.20 -4.70
C ALA A 362 -5.05 -13.40 -3.50
N ARG A 363 -4.17 -12.41 -3.72
CA ARG A 363 -3.61 -11.57 -2.65
C ARG A 363 -4.67 -10.67 -2.02
N VAL A 364 -5.59 -10.10 -2.81
CA VAL A 364 -6.71 -9.31 -2.29
C VAL A 364 -7.65 -10.17 -1.43
N GLU A 365 -7.98 -11.37 -1.87
CA GLU A 365 -8.84 -12.30 -1.12
C GLU A 365 -8.18 -12.80 0.15
N MET A 366 -6.89 -13.17 0.09
CA MET A 366 -6.12 -13.52 1.29
C MET A 366 -6.13 -12.39 2.30
N LYS A 367 -5.97 -11.14 1.84
CA LYS A 367 -6.03 -9.98 2.73
C LYS A 367 -7.42 -9.76 3.32
N ALA A 368 -8.48 -9.93 2.54
CA ALA A 368 -9.85 -9.87 3.03
C ALA A 368 -10.13 -10.93 4.11
N ILE A 369 -9.65 -12.16 3.89
CA ILE A 369 -9.78 -13.28 4.84
C ILE A 369 -9.04 -12.96 6.14
N GLU A 370 -7.79 -12.53 6.05
CA GLU A 370 -6.97 -12.13 7.20
C GLU A 370 -7.68 -11.03 8.00
N SER A 371 -8.16 -9.99 7.33
CA SER A 371 -8.83 -8.86 7.95
C SER A 371 -10.07 -9.27 8.75
N VAL A 372 -10.94 -10.11 8.18
CA VAL A 372 -12.16 -10.54 8.86
C VAL A 372 -11.86 -11.49 10.00
N ILE A 373 -11.02 -12.52 9.79
CA ILE A 373 -10.70 -13.49 10.84
C ILE A 373 -9.99 -12.81 12.01
N HIS A 374 -9.03 -11.92 11.72
CA HIS A 374 -8.31 -11.21 12.76
C HIS A 374 -9.25 -10.28 13.54
N LEU A 375 -10.07 -9.46 12.86
CA LEU A 375 -11.05 -8.60 13.55
C LEU A 375 -12.03 -9.38 14.42
N ARG A 376 -12.51 -10.55 13.98
CA ARG A 376 -13.39 -11.42 14.77
C ARG A 376 -12.72 -11.85 16.07
N SER A 377 -11.42 -12.12 16.04
CA SER A 377 -10.66 -12.53 17.21
C SER A 377 -10.38 -11.40 18.18
N ILE A 378 -10.00 -10.21 17.68
CA ILE A 378 -9.46 -9.14 18.54
C ILE A 378 -10.44 -8.01 18.87
N ALA A 379 -11.41 -7.74 17.99
CA ALA A 379 -12.33 -6.61 18.11
C ALA A 379 -13.64 -6.84 17.33
N PRO A 380 -14.40 -7.92 17.63
CA PRO A 380 -15.59 -8.30 16.86
C PRO A 380 -16.64 -7.18 16.76
N HIS A 381 -16.80 -6.40 17.83
CA HIS A 381 -17.71 -5.25 17.89
C HIS A 381 -17.42 -4.14 16.87
N LYS A 382 -16.21 -4.12 16.27
CA LYS A 382 -15.81 -3.14 15.25
C LYS A 382 -16.11 -3.58 13.81
N ILE A 383 -16.37 -4.87 13.57
CA ILE A 383 -16.54 -5.44 12.21
C ILE A 383 -17.63 -4.70 11.43
N LYS A 384 -18.79 -4.49 12.06
CA LYS A 384 -19.92 -3.76 11.48
C LYS A 384 -19.60 -2.34 10.98
N ASN A 385 -18.51 -1.75 11.49
CA ASN A 385 -18.05 -0.44 11.07
C ASN A 385 -16.87 -0.52 10.11
N MET A 386 -15.92 -1.42 10.36
CA MET A 386 -14.63 -1.47 9.65
C MET A 386 -14.65 -2.26 8.35
N VAL A 387 -15.56 -3.23 8.18
CA VAL A 387 -15.56 -4.14 7.03
C VAL A 387 -16.60 -3.71 5.99
N PRO A 388 -16.19 -3.18 4.82
CA PRO A 388 -17.12 -2.75 3.78
C PRO A 388 -17.85 -3.93 3.13
N LYS A 389 -19.02 -3.64 2.51
CA LYS A 389 -19.82 -4.64 1.77
C LYS A 389 -19.01 -5.40 0.72
N ALA A 390 -18.13 -4.72 -0.01
CA ALA A 390 -17.29 -5.33 -1.04
C ALA A 390 -16.41 -6.46 -0.49
N THR A 391 -15.90 -6.33 0.74
CA THR A 391 -15.11 -7.37 1.40
C THR A 391 -15.94 -8.64 1.61
N TRP A 392 -17.20 -8.52 2.02
CA TRP A 392 -18.07 -9.69 2.18
C TRP A 392 -18.35 -10.42 0.86
N VAL A 393 -18.49 -9.68 -0.25
CA VAL A 393 -18.66 -10.28 -1.59
C VAL A 393 -17.42 -11.08 -1.99
N LEU A 394 -16.21 -10.59 -1.71
CA LEU A 394 -14.97 -11.33 -1.97
C LEU A 394 -14.90 -12.68 -1.23
N LEU A 395 -15.49 -12.71 -0.04
CA LEU A 395 -15.37 -13.81 0.91
C LEU A 395 -16.45 -14.88 0.77
N GLU A 396 -17.53 -14.59 0.04
CA GLU A 396 -18.68 -15.50 -0.10
C GLU A 396 -18.29 -16.90 -0.60
N LYS A 397 -17.37 -16.97 -1.58
CA LYS A 397 -16.86 -18.23 -2.14
C LYS A 397 -15.99 -19.07 -1.21
N TYR A 398 -15.64 -18.50 -0.06
CA TYR A 398 -14.91 -19.16 1.02
C TYR A 398 -15.82 -19.44 2.22
N GLU A 399 -17.14 -19.30 2.06
CA GLU A 399 -18.15 -19.55 3.10
C GLU A 399 -18.00 -18.64 4.33
N ILE A 400 -17.24 -17.54 4.19
CA ILE A 400 -17.14 -16.49 5.21
C ILE A 400 -18.21 -15.44 4.91
N ARG A 401 -19.25 -15.42 5.74
CA ARG A 401 -20.39 -14.50 5.67
C ARG A 401 -20.49 -13.68 6.96
N PRO A 402 -21.02 -12.45 6.91
CA PRO A 402 -21.26 -11.68 8.12
C PRO A 402 -22.37 -12.34 8.95
N SER A 403 -22.22 -12.37 10.28
CA SER A 403 -23.33 -12.62 11.20
C SER A 403 -24.23 -11.38 11.30
N ASN A 404 -25.43 -11.53 11.88
CA ASN A 404 -26.36 -10.40 12.01
C ASN A 404 -25.70 -9.21 12.73
N ASP A 405 -25.00 -9.42 13.83
CA ASP A 405 -24.33 -8.37 14.62
C ASP A 405 -23.13 -7.71 13.92
N GLU A 406 -22.63 -8.32 12.84
CA GLU A 406 -21.55 -7.80 11.98
C GLU A 406 -22.08 -6.92 10.84
N ILE A 407 -23.39 -6.82 10.65
CA ILE A 407 -24.02 -5.96 9.63
C ILE A 407 -24.50 -4.66 10.27
N LYS A 408 -24.14 -3.53 9.65
CA LYS A 408 -24.60 -2.20 10.08
C LYS A 408 -26.13 -2.10 9.87
N GLY A 409 -26.89 -1.92 10.95
CA GLY A 409 -28.35 -1.74 10.92
C GLY A 409 -29.19 -2.96 11.30
N SER A 410 -28.58 -4.07 11.71
CA SER A 410 -29.29 -5.31 12.14
C SER A 410 -29.81 -5.31 13.57
N ARG A 411 -29.44 -4.31 14.38
CA ARG A 411 -30.17 -4.01 15.62
C ARG A 411 -31.41 -3.25 15.21
N GLU A 412 -32.50 -3.99 14.96
CA GLU A 412 -33.82 -3.44 15.20
C GLU A 412 -33.79 -2.83 16.61
N SER A 413 -34.12 -1.55 16.68
CA SER A 413 -34.54 -0.89 17.90
C SER A 413 -35.54 -1.80 18.62
N THR A 414 -35.08 -2.42 19.70
CA THR A 414 -35.94 -3.06 20.70
C THR A 414 -36.13 -2.10 21.85
#